data_AF-A0A536RAM3-F1
#
_entry.id   AF-A0A536RAM3-F1
#
_cell.length_a   1.000
_cell.length_b   1.000
_cell.length_c   1.000
_cell.angle_alpha   90.00
_cell.angle_beta   90.00
_cell.angle_gamma   90.00
#
_symmetry.space_group_name_H-M   'P 1'
#
loop_
_entity.id
_entity.type
_entity.pdbx_description
1 polymer ?
#
loop_
_entity_poly.entity_id
_entity_poly.type
_entity_poly.pdbx_seq_one_letter_code
_entity_poly.pdbx_strand_id
1 'polypeptide(L)'
;MKQFSTRAIIAAALAISTLLAAQSVAYASGPSVSGGGIVDGPLGTTSQLGFTASSSGGEFLCVMAGRSGGFPFGPWASVSQMQVKGSVSGPVTLSGGIASFSGTATIHVVGKTSTGQVLTATVPDVPYTSRQTAGGAGVATHRLEVVLPGFGPMAFPALDKAMAPLRSGHITIRQ
;
A
#
# COMPACT_ATOMS: atom_id res chain seq x y z
N MET A 1 -44.55 -8.27 48.96
CA MET A 1 -43.35 -8.94 48.37
C MET A 1 -43.32 -8.99 46.84
N LYS A 2 -44.44 -8.99 46.09
CA LYS A 2 -44.45 -9.06 44.60
C LYS A 2 -43.94 -7.80 43.84
N GLN A 3 -43.89 -6.64 44.50
CA GLN A 3 -43.53 -5.36 43.84
C GLN A 3 -42.00 -5.15 43.71
N PHE A 4 -41.21 -5.74 44.60
CA PHE A 4 -39.74 -5.60 44.60
C PHE A 4 -39.07 -6.39 43.47
N SER A 5 -39.60 -7.57 43.15
CA SER A 5 -39.12 -8.41 42.05
C SER A 5 -39.31 -7.75 40.68
N THR A 6 -40.42 -7.02 40.48
CA THR A 6 -40.71 -6.36 39.20
C THR A 6 -39.76 -5.19 38.93
N ARG A 7 -39.38 -4.43 39.96
CA ARG A 7 -38.44 -3.31 39.83
C ARG A 7 -37.00 -3.77 39.54
N ALA A 8 -36.58 -4.88 40.15
CA ALA A 8 -35.26 -5.46 39.90
C ALA A 8 -35.12 -5.97 38.46
N ILE A 9 -36.16 -6.58 37.90
CA ILE A 9 -36.16 -7.08 36.52
C ILE A 9 -36.10 -5.91 35.52
N ILE A 10 -36.86 -4.83 35.75
CA ILE A 10 -36.83 -3.64 34.88
C ILE A 10 -35.45 -2.96 34.94
N ALA A 11 -34.83 -2.86 36.12
CA ALA A 11 -33.50 -2.27 36.26
C ALA A 11 -32.41 -3.10 35.56
N ALA A 12 -32.47 -4.44 35.67
CA ALA A 12 -31.56 -5.33 34.97
C ALA A 12 -31.73 -5.26 33.45
N ALA A 13 -32.97 -5.20 32.95
CA ALA A 13 -33.25 -5.05 31.53
C ALA A 13 -32.74 -3.71 30.98
N LEU A 14 -32.89 -2.61 31.73
CA LEU A 14 -32.35 -1.30 31.33
C LEU A 14 -30.82 -1.30 31.27
N ALA A 15 -30.15 -1.92 32.25
CA ALA A 15 -28.69 -2.00 32.29
C ALA A 15 -28.10 -2.88 31.17
N ILE A 16 -28.78 -3.96 30.78
CA ILE A 16 -28.37 -4.79 29.64
C ILE A 16 -28.57 -4.04 28.32
N SER A 17 -29.66 -3.27 28.22
CA SER A 17 -29.95 -2.46 27.02
C SER A 17 -28.93 -1.34 26.82
N THR A 18 -28.45 -0.71 27.90
CA THR A 18 -27.37 0.28 27.81
C THR A 18 -26.01 -0.34 27.51
N LEU A 19 -25.72 -1.54 28.00
CA LEU A 19 -24.49 -2.27 27.68
C LEU A 19 -24.43 -2.70 26.20
N LEU A 20 -25.56 -3.14 25.64
CA LEU A 20 -25.69 -3.48 24.21
C LEU A 20 -25.67 -2.23 23.32
N ALA A 21 -26.29 -1.13 23.74
CA ALA A 21 -26.20 0.14 23.03
C ALA A 21 -24.78 0.74 23.06
N ALA A 22 -24.00 0.51 24.13
CA ALA A 22 -22.61 0.93 24.22
C ALA A 22 -21.66 0.12 23.32
N GLN A 23 -22.02 -1.12 22.94
CA GLN A 23 -21.28 -1.91 21.94
C GLN A 23 -21.60 -1.50 20.50
N SER A 24 -22.54 -0.57 20.31
CA SER A 24 -22.93 -0.04 18.99
C SER A 24 -22.14 1.21 18.61
N VAL A 25 -21.09 1.59 19.37
CA VAL A 25 -20.08 2.52 18.85
C VAL A 25 -19.38 1.78 17.73
N ALA A 26 -19.90 1.99 16.53
CA ALA A 26 -19.41 1.50 15.28
C ALA A 26 -17.88 1.54 15.32
N TYR A 27 -17.25 0.39 15.07
CA TYR A 27 -15.99 0.38 14.36
C TYR A 27 -16.27 1.09 13.03
N ALA A 28 -16.21 2.43 13.04
CA ALA A 28 -16.07 3.20 11.84
C ALA A 28 -14.77 2.68 11.24
N SER A 29 -14.90 1.83 10.22
CA SER A 29 -13.75 1.31 9.49
C SER A 29 -13.01 2.54 8.99
N GLY A 30 -11.88 2.86 9.61
CA GLY A 30 -11.11 4.02 9.23
C GLY A 30 -10.71 3.95 7.76
N PRO A 31 -10.12 5.02 7.22
CA PRO A 31 -9.65 5.07 5.85
C PRO A 31 -8.95 3.78 5.42
N SER A 32 -9.36 3.23 4.28
CA SER A 32 -8.72 2.06 3.69
C SER A 32 -8.56 2.23 2.19
N VAL A 33 -7.51 1.63 1.66
CA VAL A 33 -7.24 1.61 0.22
C VAL A 33 -6.83 0.21 -0.18
N SER A 34 -7.43 -0.28 -1.25
CA SER A 34 -7.13 -1.62 -1.78
C SER A 34 -7.22 -1.59 -3.29
N GLY A 35 -6.43 -2.43 -3.94
CA GLY A 35 -6.43 -2.47 -5.38
C GLY A 35 -5.16 -3.06 -5.93
N GLY A 36 -5.07 -2.99 -7.24
CA GLY A 36 -3.98 -3.58 -7.97
C GLY A 36 -4.17 -3.40 -9.45
N GLY A 37 -3.14 -3.74 -10.19
CA GLY A 37 -3.15 -3.58 -11.63
C GLY A 37 -1.77 -3.54 -12.22
N ILE A 38 -1.75 -3.11 -13.48
CA ILE A 38 -0.53 -2.78 -14.18
C ILE A 38 -0.45 -1.27 -14.27
N VAL A 39 0.65 -0.69 -13.81
CA VAL A 39 0.95 0.73 -13.95
C VAL A 39 1.84 0.92 -15.16
N ASP A 40 1.43 1.86 -16.01
CA ASP A 40 2.25 2.24 -17.15
C ASP A 40 3.52 2.94 -16.68
N GLY A 41 4.60 2.69 -17.39
CA GLY A 41 5.87 3.35 -17.14
C GLY A 41 6.67 3.42 -18.43
N PRO A 42 7.73 4.24 -18.49
CA PRO A 42 8.75 4.11 -19.50
C PRO A 42 9.17 2.65 -19.71
N LEU A 43 9.72 2.34 -20.89
CA LEU A 43 10.27 1.01 -21.16
C LEU A 43 11.16 0.57 -19.99
N GLY A 44 10.82 -0.57 -19.39
CA GLY A 44 11.53 -1.13 -18.25
C GLY A 44 10.90 -0.91 -16.87
N THR A 45 9.94 0.01 -16.68
CA THR A 45 9.36 0.28 -15.34
C THR A 45 7.87 -0.01 -15.24
N THR A 46 7.29 -0.68 -16.24
CA THR A 46 5.94 -1.24 -16.12
C THR A 46 5.87 -2.11 -14.87
N SER A 47 4.96 -1.75 -13.97
CA SER A 47 4.86 -2.34 -12.65
C SER A 47 3.56 -3.12 -12.52
N GLN A 48 3.61 -4.34 -12.00
CA GLN A 48 2.45 -5.05 -11.50
C GLN A 48 2.34 -4.78 -10.01
N LEU A 49 1.22 -4.26 -9.55
CA LEU A 49 1.03 -3.95 -8.13
C LEU A 49 -0.24 -4.58 -7.58
N GLY A 50 -0.21 -4.83 -6.27
CA GLY A 50 -1.36 -5.24 -5.49
C GLY A 50 -1.16 -4.82 -4.04
N PHE A 51 -2.20 -4.27 -3.42
CA PHE A 51 -2.12 -3.85 -2.03
C PHE A 51 -3.47 -3.86 -1.31
N THR A 52 -3.38 -3.95 0.00
CA THR A 52 -4.43 -3.60 0.95
C THR A 52 -3.81 -2.75 2.04
N ALA A 53 -4.49 -1.71 2.49
CA ALA A 53 -4.02 -0.84 3.55
C ALA A 53 -5.22 -0.29 4.33
N SER A 54 -5.10 -0.26 5.66
CA SER A 54 -6.11 0.23 6.60
C SER A 54 -5.43 0.69 7.89
N SER A 55 -6.20 1.20 8.84
CA SER A 55 -5.71 1.50 10.19
C SER A 55 -5.18 0.28 10.95
N SER A 56 -5.64 -0.94 10.60
CA SER A 56 -5.13 -2.20 11.16
C SER A 56 -3.92 -2.78 10.40
N GLY A 57 -3.38 -2.05 9.42
CA GLY A 57 -2.29 -2.51 8.56
C GLY A 57 -2.78 -3.08 7.23
N GLY A 58 -1.97 -3.94 6.63
CA GLY A 58 -2.20 -4.52 5.31
C GLY A 58 -0.90 -4.96 4.64
N GLU A 59 -0.98 -5.29 3.36
CA GLU A 59 0.11 -5.87 2.57
C GLU A 59 0.30 -5.09 1.27
N PHE A 60 1.54 -5.03 0.81
CA PHE A 60 1.96 -4.38 -0.43
C PHE A 60 2.86 -5.29 -1.25
N LEU A 61 2.58 -5.37 -2.55
CA LEU A 61 3.43 -6.00 -3.54
C LEU A 61 3.52 -5.11 -4.76
N CYS A 62 4.73 -4.86 -5.23
CA CYS A 62 5.01 -4.23 -6.51
C CYS A 62 6.15 -4.97 -7.22
N VAL A 63 5.91 -5.41 -8.45
CA VAL A 63 6.90 -6.08 -9.30
C VAL A 63 7.12 -5.23 -10.54
N MET A 64 8.33 -4.69 -10.67
CA MET A 64 8.80 -3.95 -11.82
C MET A 64 9.59 -4.88 -12.73
N ALA A 65 9.23 -4.94 -14.01
CA ALA A 65 9.92 -5.75 -15.00
C ALA A 65 10.62 -4.87 -16.04
N GLY A 66 11.95 -4.96 -16.04
CA GLY A 66 12.89 -4.31 -16.95
C GLY A 66 12.82 -4.82 -18.39
N ARG A 67 11.67 -4.70 -19.07
CA ARG A 67 11.56 -5.09 -20.50
C ARG A 67 12.41 -4.16 -21.38
N SER A 68 13.09 -4.74 -22.37
CA SER A 68 13.83 -4.03 -23.43
C SER A 68 14.95 -3.08 -22.97
N GLY A 69 15.74 -3.46 -21.97
CA GLY A 69 16.95 -2.70 -21.56
C GLY A 69 17.11 -2.53 -20.06
N GLY A 70 16.09 -2.87 -19.28
CA GLY A 70 16.09 -2.69 -17.83
C GLY A 70 15.92 -1.24 -17.40
N PHE A 71 16.02 -0.99 -16.09
CA PHE A 71 16.04 0.37 -15.53
C PHE A 71 17.17 0.51 -14.51
N PRO A 72 17.72 1.71 -14.32
CA PRO A 72 18.77 1.92 -13.34
C PRO A 72 18.22 1.82 -11.92
N PHE A 73 18.98 1.18 -11.05
CA PHE A 73 18.69 1.08 -9.62
C PHE A 73 20.04 0.84 -8.95
N GLY A 74 20.40 1.62 -7.92
CA GLY A 74 21.65 1.45 -7.18
C GLY A 74 22.89 1.11 -8.05
N PRO A 75 23.62 0.01 -7.77
CA PRO A 75 24.82 -0.39 -8.52
C PRO A 75 24.52 -1.13 -9.85
N TRP A 76 23.25 -1.40 -10.17
CA TRP A 76 22.89 -2.10 -11.40
C TRP A 76 22.84 -1.13 -12.57
N ALA A 77 23.58 -1.46 -13.63
CA ALA A 77 23.49 -0.75 -14.90
C ALA A 77 22.13 -1.01 -15.59
N SER A 78 21.58 -2.21 -15.41
CA SER A 78 20.23 -2.56 -15.89
C SER A 78 19.54 -3.56 -14.96
N VAL A 79 18.44 -3.16 -14.32
CA VAL A 79 17.57 -4.06 -13.56
C VAL A 79 16.64 -4.78 -14.52
N SER A 80 16.68 -6.11 -14.51
CA SER A 80 15.76 -6.97 -15.26
C SER A 80 14.44 -7.16 -14.53
N GLN A 81 14.51 -7.26 -13.20
CA GLN A 81 13.32 -7.37 -12.35
C GLN A 81 13.61 -6.81 -10.96
N MET A 82 12.64 -6.09 -10.41
CA MET A 82 12.62 -5.71 -9.00
C MET A 82 11.27 -6.07 -8.39
N GLN A 83 11.29 -6.68 -7.22
CA GLN A 83 10.11 -6.96 -6.42
C GLN A 83 10.24 -6.19 -5.11
N VAL A 84 9.22 -5.44 -4.75
CA VAL A 84 9.05 -4.76 -3.46
C VAL A 84 7.86 -5.40 -2.78
N LYS A 85 8.09 -6.12 -1.69
CA LYS A 85 7.05 -6.80 -0.91
C LYS A 85 7.14 -6.35 0.54
N GLY A 86 6.05 -5.90 1.13
CA GLY A 86 6.10 -5.39 2.50
C GLY A 86 4.75 -5.33 3.19
N SER A 87 4.81 -5.13 4.50
CA SER A 87 3.64 -4.86 5.34
C SER A 87 3.35 -3.35 5.39
N VAL A 88 2.11 -2.98 5.68
CA VAL A 88 1.70 -1.60 5.95
C VAL A 88 1.68 -1.39 7.46
N SER A 89 2.38 -0.36 7.96
CA SER A 89 2.57 -0.13 9.40
C SER A 89 1.88 1.13 9.93
N GLY A 90 1.29 1.95 9.07
CA GLY A 90 0.67 3.23 9.44
C GLY A 90 -0.77 3.36 8.92
N PRO A 91 -1.55 4.32 9.47
CA PRO A 91 -2.89 4.57 8.99
C PRO A 91 -2.84 5.08 7.55
N VAL A 92 -3.87 4.72 6.78
CA VAL A 92 -4.08 5.34 5.47
C VAL A 92 -4.46 6.79 5.68
N THR A 93 -3.70 7.69 5.06
CA THR A 93 -4.03 9.12 5.04
C THR A 93 -4.67 9.47 3.70
N LEU A 94 -5.71 10.29 3.73
CA LEU A 94 -6.44 10.71 2.54
C LEU A 94 -6.39 12.24 2.45
N SER A 95 -5.90 12.76 1.33
CA SER A 95 -5.84 14.20 1.08
C SER A 95 -6.01 14.48 -0.41
N GLY A 96 -6.95 15.36 -0.78
CA GLY A 96 -7.18 15.75 -2.17
C GLY A 96 -7.49 14.58 -3.11
N GLY A 97 -8.18 13.54 -2.63
CA GLY A 97 -8.48 12.33 -3.40
C GLY A 97 -7.31 11.35 -3.55
N ILE A 98 -6.17 11.63 -2.93
CA ILE A 98 -4.99 10.75 -2.89
C ILE A 98 -4.99 9.98 -1.57
N ALA A 99 -4.89 8.65 -1.68
CA ALA A 99 -4.61 7.78 -0.55
C ALA A 99 -3.11 7.50 -0.45
N SER A 100 -2.57 7.65 0.77
CA SER A 100 -1.18 7.39 1.08
C SER A 100 -1.06 6.42 2.26
N PHE A 101 -0.18 5.44 2.14
CA PHE A 101 0.21 4.55 3.25
C PHE A 101 1.70 4.25 3.19
N SER A 102 2.26 3.78 4.30
CA SER A 102 3.68 3.48 4.44
C SER A 102 3.92 2.21 5.24
N GLY A 103 5.14 1.69 5.12
CA GLY A 103 5.58 0.52 5.86
C GLY A 103 7.03 0.16 5.58
N THR A 104 7.38 -1.09 5.87
CA THR A 104 8.68 -1.68 5.57
C THR A 104 8.51 -2.79 4.54
N ALA A 105 9.45 -2.86 3.60
CA ALA A 105 9.45 -3.84 2.53
C ALA A 105 10.81 -4.54 2.42
N THR A 106 10.76 -5.78 1.95
CA THR A 106 11.92 -6.45 1.38
C THR A 106 11.95 -6.19 -0.12
N ILE A 107 13.09 -5.73 -0.61
CA ILE A 107 13.33 -5.49 -2.03
C ILE A 107 14.24 -6.59 -2.58
N HIS A 108 13.75 -7.34 -3.56
CA HIS A 108 14.54 -8.27 -4.33
C HIS A 108 14.83 -7.68 -5.71
N VAL A 109 16.10 -7.66 -6.11
CA VAL A 109 16.53 -7.09 -7.38
C VAL A 109 17.35 -8.12 -8.15
N VAL A 110 17.06 -8.25 -9.44
CA VAL A 110 17.84 -9.03 -10.40
C VAL A 110 18.22 -8.09 -11.53
N GLY A 111 19.51 -7.93 -11.78
CA GLY A 111 20.01 -7.04 -12.83
C GLY A 111 21.42 -7.38 -13.29
N LYS A 112 21.96 -6.54 -14.17
CA LYS A 112 23.34 -6.61 -14.65
C LYS A 112 24.15 -5.40 -14.21
N THR A 113 25.42 -5.62 -13.90
CA THR A 113 26.42 -4.57 -13.71
C THR A 113 26.83 -3.95 -15.05
N SER A 114 27.63 -2.88 -15.01
CA SER A 114 28.24 -2.28 -16.20
C SER A 114 29.18 -3.24 -16.95
N THR A 115 29.74 -4.24 -16.26
CA THR A 115 30.57 -5.30 -16.86
C THR A 115 29.75 -6.45 -17.43
N GLY A 116 28.42 -6.39 -17.35
CA GLY A 116 27.50 -7.41 -17.85
C GLY A 116 27.26 -8.60 -16.90
N GLN A 117 27.88 -8.61 -15.71
CA GLN A 117 27.65 -9.65 -14.71
C GLN A 117 26.24 -9.56 -14.15
N VAL A 118 25.55 -10.71 -14.08
CA VAL A 118 24.24 -10.80 -13.43
C VAL A 118 24.43 -10.82 -11.92
N LEU A 119 23.74 -9.91 -11.23
CA LEU A 119 23.72 -9.84 -9.78
C LEU A 119 22.28 -9.89 -9.26
N THR A 120 22.11 -10.63 -8.17
CA THR A 120 20.89 -10.67 -7.38
C THR A 120 21.16 -10.04 -6.02
N ALA A 121 20.27 -9.18 -5.54
CA ALA A 121 20.34 -8.69 -4.16
C ALA A 121 18.98 -8.76 -3.49
N THR A 122 19.03 -8.88 -2.16
CA THR A 122 17.89 -8.75 -1.28
C THR A 122 18.21 -7.69 -0.26
N VAL A 123 17.38 -6.66 -0.17
CA VAL A 123 17.51 -5.56 0.79
C VAL A 123 16.29 -5.62 1.72
N PRO A 124 16.45 -6.12 2.96
CA PRO A 124 15.37 -6.13 3.94
C PRO A 124 15.14 -4.74 4.53
N ASP A 125 14.02 -4.60 5.26
CA ASP A 125 13.72 -3.44 6.11
C ASP A 125 13.78 -2.08 5.41
N VAL A 126 13.42 -2.04 4.13
CA VAL A 126 13.39 -0.79 3.34
C VAL A 126 12.12 -0.02 3.65
N PRO A 127 12.20 1.20 4.21
CA PRO A 127 11.03 2.05 4.37
C PRO A 127 10.46 2.42 3.00
N TYR A 128 9.14 2.33 2.85
CA TYR A 128 8.45 2.73 1.64
C TYR A 128 7.20 3.56 1.94
N THR A 129 6.82 4.37 0.97
CA THR A 129 5.55 5.09 0.91
C THR A 129 4.88 4.81 -0.42
N SER A 130 3.58 4.57 -0.40
CA SER A 130 2.77 4.33 -1.59
C SER A 130 1.65 5.36 -1.65
N ARG A 131 1.47 6.00 -2.82
CA ARG A 131 0.45 7.02 -3.08
C ARG A 131 -0.39 6.64 -4.29
N GLN A 132 -1.70 6.81 -4.21
CA GLN A 132 -2.62 6.44 -5.29
C GLN A 132 -3.92 7.25 -5.31
N THR A 133 -4.51 7.38 -6.49
CA THR A 133 -5.90 7.83 -6.69
C THR A 133 -6.82 6.64 -6.96
N ALA A 134 -8.11 6.79 -6.65
CA ALA A 134 -9.12 5.78 -6.95
C ALA A 134 -9.51 5.77 -8.43
N GLY A 135 -10.03 4.62 -8.90
CA GLY A 135 -10.54 4.44 -10.25
C GLY A 135 -10.00 3.19 -10.95
N GLY A 136 -10.37 3.05 -12.22
CA GLY A 136 -9.89 1.97 -13.10
C GLY A 136 -8.69 2.38 -13.96
N ALA A 137 -8.49 1.63 -15.03
CA ALA A 137 -7.49 1.93 -16.06
C ALA A 137 -7.63 3.37 -16.59
N GLY A 138 -6.49 4.05 -16.78
CA GLY A 138 -6.38 5.43 -17.27
C GLY A 138 -6.78 6.51 -16.25
N VAL A 139 -7.42 6.15 -15.14
CA VAL A 139 -7.95 7.10 -14.13
C VAL A 139 -7.21 6.99 -12.81
N ALA A 140 -7.08 5.77 -12.28
CA ALA A 140 -6.27 5.55 -11.10
C ALA A 140 -4.80 5.74 -11.42
N THR A 141 -4.08 6.40 -10.52
CA THR A 141 -2.64 6.65 -10.63
C THR A 141 -1.93 6.10 -9.40
N HIS A 142 -0.65 5.79 -9.54
CA HIS A 142 0.18 5.23 -8.49
C HIS A 142 1.60 5.78 -8.50
N ARG A 143 2.20 5.85 -7.31
CA ARG A 143 3.63 6.02 -7.09
C ARG A 143 4.09 5.20 -5.91
N LEU A 144 5.24 4.56 -6.07
CA LEU A 144 6.01 3.94 -5.01
C LEU A 144 7.25 4.78 -4.72
N GLU A 145 7.50 5.08 -3.46
CA GLU A 145 8.71 5.73 -2.95
C GLU A 145 9.40 4.77 -1.98
N VAL A 146 10.71 4.57 -2.11
CA VAL A 146 11.53 3.71 -1.22
C VAL A 146 12.76 4.47 -0.78
N VAL A 147 13.26 4.21 0.44
CA VAL A 147 14.50 4.81 0.94
C VAL A 147 15.54 3.71 1.11
N LEU A 148 16.46 3.60 0.15
CA LEU A 148 17.48 2.57 0.18
C LEU A 148 18.66 2.96 1.07
N PRO A 149 19.15 2.06 1.94
CA PRO A 149 20.42 2.24 2.64
C PRO A 149 21.57 2.49 1.65
N GLY A 150 22.34 3.56 1.84
CA GLY A 150 23.50 3.89 1.02
C GLY A 150 23.21 4.53 -0.35
N PHE A 151 21.94 4.59 -0.80
CA PHE A 151 21.55 5.23 -2.06
C PHE A 151 20.58 6.41 -1.86
N GLY A 152 19.80 6.40 -0.79
CA GLY A 152 18.83 7.45 -0.49
C GLY A 152 17.44 7.19 -1.11
N PRO A 153 16.60 8.24 -1.20
CA PRO A 153 15.22 8.12 -1.66
C PRO A 153 15.15 7.87 -3.16
N MET A 154 14.27 6.95 -3.57
CA MET A 154 13.95 6.67 -4.97
C MET A 154 12.45 6.53 -5.15
N ALA A 155 11.96 6.87 -6.36
CA ALA A 155 10.55 6.84 -6.67
C ALA A 155 10.27 6.24 -8.04
N PHE A 156 9.14 5.55 -8.15
CA PHE A 156 8.64 4.90 -9.36
C PHE A 156 7.19 5.32 -9.59
N PRO A 157 6.92 6.22 -10.56
CA PRO A 157 7.89 6.99 -11.36
C PRO A 157 8.67 8.02 -10.52
N ALA A 158 9.71 8.62 -11.10
CA ALA A 158 10.57 9.61 -10.44
C ALA A 158 9.79 10.80 -9.83
N LEU A 159 10.35 11.40 -8.77
CA LEU A 159 9.67 12.43 -7.97
C LEU A 159 9.29 13.69 -8.78
N ASP A 160 10.06 14.00 -9.81
CA ASP A 160 9.85 15.13 -10.72
C ASP A 160 8.77 14.88 -11.78
N LYS A 161 8.20 13.67 -11.84
CA LYS A 161 7.09 13.31 -12.74
C LYS A 161 5.75 13.38 -12.02
N ALA A 162 4.66 13.20 -12.75
CA ALA A 162 3.34 12.91 -12.15
C ALA A 162 3.29 11.45 -11.65
N MET A 163 2.26 11.08 -10.88
CA MET A 163 1.97 9.67 -10.60
C MET A 163 1.58 8.97 -11.91
N ALA A 164 1.94 7.70 -12.05
CA ALA A 164 1.72 6.97 -13.28
C ALA A 164 0.31 6.33 -13.32
N PRO A 165 -0.43 6.42 -14.44
CA PRO A 165 -1.76 5.83 -14.54
C PRO A 165 -1.70 4.30 -14.59
N LEU A 166 -2.77 3.66 -14.14
CA LEU A 166 -2.99 2.23 -14.35
C LEU A 166 -3.30 1.98 -15.83
N ARG A 167 -2.55 1.08 -16.46
CA ARG A 167 -2.92 0.49 -17.75
C ARG A 167 -4.13 -0.42 -17.64
N SER A 168 -4.20 -1.18 -16.55
CA SER A 168 -5.27 -2.15 -16.26
C SER A 168 -5.40 -2.34 -14.76
N GLY A 169 -6.57 -2.77 -14.29
CA GLY A 169 -6.85 -2.98 -12.86
C GLY A 169 -7.73 -1.88 -12.27
N HIS A 170 -7.79 -1.83 -10.94
CA HIS A 170 -8.66 -0.91 -10.22
C HIS A 170 -8.13 -0.63 -8.81
N ILE A 171 -8.30 0.62 -8.34
CA ILE A 171 -7.99 1.06 -6.99
C ILE A 171 -9.26 1.63 -6.35
N THR A 172 -9.54 1.14 -5.14
CA THR A 172 -10.69 1.55 -4.32
C THR A 172 -10.19 2.23 -3.06
N ILE A 173 -10.69 3.44 -2.80
CA ILE A 173 -10.48 4.18 -1.55
C ILE A 173 -11.81 4.19 -0.79
N ARG A 174 -11.79 3.88 0.51
CA ARG A 174 -12.94 3.92 1.42
C ARG A 174 -12.62 4.85 2.59
N GLN A 175 -13.64 5.55 3.07
CA GLN A 175 -13.60 6.53 4.15
C GLN A 175 -14.59 6.16 5.25
#